data_AF-A0A0R1TSM7-F1
#
_entry.id   AF-A0A0R1TSM7-F1
#
_cell.length_a   1.000
_cell.length_b   1.000
_cell.length_c   1.000
_cell.angle_alpha   90.00
_cell.angle_beta   90.00
_cell.angle_gamma   90.00
#
_symmetry.space_group_name_H-M   'P 1'
#
loop_
_entity.id
_entity.type
_entity.pdbx_description
1 polymer ?
#
loop_
_entity_poly.entity_id
_entity_poly.type
_entity_poly.pdbx_seq_one_letter_code
_entity_poly.pdbx_strand_id
1 'polypeptide(L)'
;MQVKLKRQRKGFTLIEVLAALAVIVILTITLIATVKGQMDHAETKNVATIVRSVNAQLAVQTPDLENAGGLNSLGELRDQGLISAAQYTQLVDAGVKVAQTGTDVALKAPAGK
;
A
#
# COMPACT_ATOMS: atom_id res chain seq x y z
N MET A 1 -39.42 62.85 -5.06
CA MET A 1 -39.69 61.40 -5.14
C MET A 1 -38.47 60.71 -5.74
N GLN A 2 -37.60 60.11 -4.92
CA GLN A 2 -36.38 59.47 -5.41
C GLN A 2 -36.65 57.98 -5.67
N VAL A 3 -36.50 57.55 -6.93
CA VAL A 3 -36.68 56.16 -7.35
C VAL A 3 -35.37 55.41 -7.11
N LYS A 4 -35.34 54.54 -6.09
CA LYS A 4 -34.21 53.62 -5.89
C LYS A 4 -34.22 52.56 -7.00
N LEU A 5 -33.24 52.59 -7.92
CA LEU A 5 -33.03 51.52 -8.87
C LEU A 5 -32.62 50.24 -8.11
N LYS A 6 -33.44 49.19 -8.18
CA LYS A 6 -33.08 47.84 -7.72
C LYS A 6 -31.96 47.30 -8.63
N ARG A 7 -30.78 47.09 -8.06
CA ARG A 7 -29.64 46.45 -8.73
C ARG A 7 -29.99 44.99 -9.04
N GLN A 8 -30.12 44.63 -10.31
CA GLN A 8 -30.35 43.23 -10.68
C GLN A 8 -29.09 42.40 -10.39
N ARG A 9 -29.24 41.31 -9.62
CA ARG A 9 -28.18 40.32 -9.43
C ARG A 9 -28.10 39.50 -10.70
N LYS A 10 -26.92 39.44 -11.33
CA LYS A 10 -26.69 38.56 -12.47
C LYS A 10 -26.86 37.12 -11.98
N GLY A 11 -27.87 36.42 -12.50
CA GLY A 11 -28.15 35.03 -12.17
C GLY A 11 -27.13 34.10 -12.81
N PHE A 12 -27.04 32.90 -12.25
CA PHE A 12 -26.17 31.83 -12.75
C PHE A 12 -26.69 31.34 -14.11
N THR A 13 -25.81 31.28 -15.12
CA THR A 13 -26.18 30.87 -16.48
C THR A 13 -25.99 29.36 -16.66
N LEU A 14 -26.78 28.72 -17.54
CA LEU A 14 -26.65 27.28 -17.81
C LEU A 14 -25.25 26.88 -18.29
N ILE A 15 -24.62 27.74 -19.08
CA ILE A 15 -23.27 27.50 -19.59
C ILE A 15 -22.23 27.45 -18.46
N GLU A 16 -22.43 28.24 -17.41
CA GLU A 16 -21.56 28.28 -16.23
C GLU A 16 -21.72 27.02 -15.37
N VAL A 17 -22.93 26.46 -15.30
CA VAL A 17 -23.19 25.15 -14.67
C VAL A 17 -22.49 24.03 -15.44
N LEU A 18 -22.59 24.04 -16.77
CA LEU A 18 -21.96 23.03 -17.62
C LEU A 18 -20.43 23.09 -17.54
N ALA A 19 -19.87 24.31 -17.53
CA ALA A 19 -18.44 24.50 -17.34
C ALA A 19 -17.98 23.99 -15.96
N ALA A 20 -18.72 24.31 -14.89
CA ALA A 20 -18.42 23.81 -13.55
C ALA A 20 -18.50 22.27 -13.46
N LEU A 21 -19.52 21.67 -14.06
CA LEU A 21 -19.67 20.21 -14.12
C LEU A 21 -18.50 19.54 -14.84
N ALA A 22 -18.09 20.07 -16.00
CA ALA A 22 -16.95 19.54 -16.74
C ALA A 22 -15.66 19.57 -15.91
N VAL A 23 -15.41 20.68 -15.20
CA VAL A 23 -14.25 20.81 -14.31
C VAL A 23 -14.32 19.81 -13.15
N ILE A 24 -15.47 19.65 -12.51
CA ILE A 24 -15.65 18.70 -11.39
C ILE A 24 -15.37 17.26 -11.86
N VAL A 25 -15.85 16.87 -13.04
CA VAL A 25 -15.59 15.53 -13.59
C VAL A 25 -14.10 15.30 -13.82
N ILE A 26 -13.39 16.27 -14.40
CA ILE A 26 -11.94 16.16 -14.62
C ILE A 26 -11.19 16.05 -13.28
N LEU A 27 -11.54 16.89 -12.30
CA LEU A 27 -10.90 16.89 -10.99
C LEU A 27 -11.13 15.58 -10.24
N THR A 28 -12.35 15.03 -10.28
CA THR A 28 -12.68 13.76 -9.60
C THR A 28 -11.94 12.58 -10.22
N ILE A 29 -11.86 12.48 -11.55
CA ILE A 29 -11.06 11.44 -12.23
C ILE A 29 -9.58 11.56 -11.84
N THR A 30 -9.03 12.77 -11.89
CA THR A 30 -7.62 13.03 -11.54
C THR A 30 -7.33 12.66 -10.09
N LEU A 31 -8.24 13.00 -9.17
CA LEU A 31 -8.12 12.66 -7.76
C LEU A 31 -8.11 11.15 -7.54
N ILE A 32 -9.04 10.42 -8.16
CA ILE A 32 -9.13 8.95 -8.03
C ILE A 32 -7.84 8.29 -8.54
N ALA A 33 -7.32 8.70 -9.70
CA ALA A 33 -6.08 8.16 -10.26
C ALA A 33 -4.88 8.41 -9.34
N THR A 34 -4.80 9.62 -8.77
CA THR A 34 -3.72 10.03 -7.86
C THR A 34 -3.78 9.27 -6.53
N VAL A 35 -4.97 9.03 -5.98
CA VAL A 35 -5.15 8.24 -4.76
C VAL A 35 -4.79 6.77 -5.00
N LYS A 36 -5.21 6.18 -6.13
CA LYS A 36 -4.85 4.80 -6.49
C LYS A 36 -3.34 4.62 -6.63
N GLY A 37 -2.67 5.49 -7.39
CA GLY A 37 -1.22 5.44 -7.53
C GLY A 37 -0.49 5.57 -6.17
N GLN A 38 -0.94 6.47 -5.29
CA GLN A 38 -0.40 6.58 -3.94
C GLN A 38 -0.63 5.32 -3.09
N MET A 39 -1.79 4.68 -3.22
CA MET A 39 -2.14 3.47 -2.49
C MET A 39 -1.26 2.28 -2.94
N ASP A 40 -1.09 2.08 -4.24
CA ASP A 40 -0.23 1.04 -4.81
C ASP A 40 1.25 1.25 -4.40
N HIS A 41 1.72 2.50 -4.40
CA HIS A 41 3.06 2.85 -3.90
C HIS A 41 3.21 2.66 -2.39
N ALA A 42 2.16 2.87 -1.61
CA ALA A 42 2.18 2.66 -0.17
C ALA A 42 2.19 1.15 0.16
N GLU A 43 1.39 0.35 -0.54
CA GLU A 43 1.33 -1.10 -0.37
C GLU A 43 2.68 -1.75 -0.70
N THR A 44 3.25 -1.44 -1.85
CA THR A 44 4.57 -1.96 -2.27
C THR A 44 5.70 -1.56 -1.32
N LYS A 45 5.73 -0.30 -0.85
CA LYS A 45 6.71 0.16 0.16
C LYS A 45 6.50 -0.48 1.53
N ASN A 46 5.26 -0.73 1.92
CA ASN A 46 4.94 -1.39 3.18
C ASN A 46 5.43 -2.84 3.17
N VAL A 47 5.13 -3.60 2.10
CA VAL A 47 5.61 -4.98 1.94
C VAL A 47 7.13 -5.04 1.94
N ALA A 48 7.80 -4.15 1.21
CA ALA A 48 9.27 -4.10 1.19
C ALA A 48 9.87 -3.80 2.58
N THR A 49 9.25 -2.91 3.35
CA THR A 49 9.67 -2.58 4.71
C THR A 49 9.48 -3.77 5.66
N ILE A 50 8.34 -4.45 5.58
CA ILE A 50 8.04 -5.63 6.39
C ILE A 50 9.03 -6.76 6.07
N VAL A 51 9.26 -7.04 4.79
CA VAL A 51 10.25 -8.02 4.33
C VAL A 51 11.64 -7.69 4.87
N ARG A 52 12.07 -6.43 4.80
CA ARG A 52 13.36 -6.00 5.34
C ARG A 52 13.45 -6.15 6.87
N SER A 53 12.39 -5.82 7.59
CA SER A 53 12.34 -5.95 9.05
C SER A 53 12.40 -7.41 9.47
N VAL A 54 11.64 -8.29 8.82
CA VAL A 54 11.67 -9.73 9.08
C VAL A 54 13.01 -10.34 8.71
N ASN A 55 13.61 -9.97 7.56
CA ASN A 55 14.95 -10.43 7.20
C ASN A 55 16.01 -9.99 8.21
N ALA A 56 15.90 -8.78 8.76
CA ALA A 56 16.80 -8.33 9.83
C ALA A 56 16.60 -9.12 11.14
N GLN A 57 15.36 -9.48 11.48
CA GLN A 57 15.06 -10.32 12.65
C GLN A 57 15.58 -11.75 12.46
N LEU A 58 15.36 -12.33 11.26
CA LEU A 58 15.89 -13.64 10.90
C LEU A 58 17.43 -13.63 10.95
N ALA A 59 18.11 -12.64 10.37
CA ALA A 59 19.57 -12.57 10.40
C ALA A 59 20.17 -12.53 11.82
N VAL A 60 19.44 -11.98 12.80
CA VAL A 60 19.86 -11.95 14.21
C VAL A 60 19.54 -13.26 14.94
N GLN A 61 18.43 -13.92 14.62
CA GLN A 61 17.93 -15.10 15.34
C GLN A 61 18.38 -16.43 14.72
N THR A 62 18.71 -16.46 13.43
CA THR A 62 19.15 -17.67 12.70
C THR A 62 20.50 -18.25 13.17
N PRO A 63 21.51 -17.46 13.61
CA PRO A 63 22.75 -18.00 14.16
C PRO A 63 22.55 -18.87 15.42
N ASP A 64 21.50 -18.63 16.19
CA ASP A 64 21.15 -19.43 17.38
C ASP A 64 20.32 -20.68 17.02
N LEU A 65 19.91 -20.84 15.75
CA LEU A 65 19.00 -21.88 15.24
C LEU A 65 19.72 -22.89 14.32
N GLU A 66 20.99 -23.19 14.56
CA GLU A 66 21.80 -24.19 13.82
C GLU A 66 21.16 -25.61 13.69
N ASN A 67 20.01 -25.87 14.34
CA ASN A 67 19.25 -27.12 14.24
C ASN A 67 17.86 -27.01 13.58
N ALA A 68 17.45 -25.84 13.08
CA ALA A 68 16.17 -25.69 12.38
C ALA A 68 16.30 -26.16 10.93
N GLY A 69 16.18 -27.47 10.72
CA GLY A 69 16.14 -28.07 9.38
C GLY A 69 15.16 -27.32 8.47
N GLY A 70 15.72 -26.59 7.49
CA GLY A 70 15.05 -26.01 6.33
C GLY A 70 13.70 -25.35 6.58
N LEU A 71 13.70 -24.08 6.98
CA LEU A 71 12.51 -23.23 7.05
C LEU A 71 12.01 -22.89 5.63
N ASN A 72 11.19 -23.76 5.06
CA ASN A 72 10.78 -23.73 3.65
C ASN A 72 9.50 -22.91 3.43
N SER A 73 8.80 -22.54 4.50
CA SER A 73 7.52 -21.85 4.39
C SER A 73 7.34 -20.72 5.42
N LEU A 74 6.55 -19.70 5.06
CA LEU A 74 6.14 -18.64 5.98
C LEU A 74 5.40 -19.20 7.20
N GLY A 75 4.72 -20.34 7.04
CA GLY A 75 4.02 -21.03 8.13
C GLY A 75 5.01 -21.55 9.18
N GLU A 76 6.09 -22.18 8.74
CA GLU A 76 7.15 -22.66 9.65
C GLU A 76 7.85 -21.51 10.39
N LEU A 77 8.04 -20.36 9.74
CA LEU A 77 8.59 -19.16 10.41
C LEU A 77 7.67 -18.64 11.52
N ARG A 78 6.35 -18.71 11.32
CA ARG A 78 5.37 -18.33 12.33
C ARG A 78 5.34 -19.35 13.48
N ASP A 79 5.35 -20.64 13.12
CA ASP A 79 5.24 -21.72 14.09
C ASP A 79 6.50 -21.84 14.97
N GLN A 80 7.66 -21.41 14.46
CA GLN A 80 8.89 -21.24 15.23
C GLN A 80 8.98 -19.91 15.99
N GLY A 81 7.96 -19.04 15.91
CA GLY A 81 7.92 -17.76 16.63
C GLY A 81 8.86 -16.68 16.07
N LEU A 82 9.46 -16.91 14.91
CA LEU A 82 10.38 -15.96 14.24
C LEU A 82 9.63 -14.78 13.62
N ILE A 83 8.35 -14.99 13.27
CA ILE A 83 7.45 -13.93 12.79
C ILE A 83 6.10 -13.99 13.53
N SER A 84 5.51 -12.82 13.77
CA SER A 84 4.19 -12.70 14.38
C SER A 84 3.05 -13.09 13.41
N ALA A 85 1.87 -13.41 13.97
CA ALA A 85 0.67 -13.71 13.18
C ALA A 85 0.22 -12.55 12.27
N ALA A 86 0.46 -11.30 12.70
CA ALA A 86 0.17 -10.12 11.90
C ALA A 86 1.10 -10.02 10.68
N GLN A 87 2.40 -10.25 10.87
CA GLN A 87 3.38 -10.28 9.78
C GLN A 87 3.13 -11.44 8.83
N TYR A 88 2.78 -12.63 9.34
CA TYR A 88 2.41 -13.78 8.51
C TYR A 88 1.26 -13.44 7.55
N THR A 89 0.17 -12.86 8.07
CA THR A 89 -1.00 -12.49 7.26
C THR A 89 -0.62 -11.49 6.16
N GLN A 90 0.15 -10.45 6.51
CA GLN A 90 0.61 -9.43 5.56
C GLN A 90 1.53 -9.99 4.47
N LEU A 91 2.38 -10.97 4.80
CA LEU A 91 3.31 -11.62 3.86
C LEU A 91 2.58 -12.60 2.93
N VAL A 92 1.57 -13.32 3.44
CA VAL A 92 0.72 -14.22 2.66
C VAL A 92 -0.16 -13.44 1.69
N ASP A 93 -0.82 -12.37 2.16
CA ASP A 93 -1.65 -11.50 1.32
C ASP A 93 -0.83 -10.83 0.21
N ALA A 94 0.42 -10.47 0.51
CA ALA A 94 1.36 -9.93 -0.47
C ALA A 94 1.98 -11.00 -1.40
N GLY A 95 1.72 -12.29 -1.20
CA GLY A 95 2.29 -13.37 -2.03
C GLY A 95 3.82 -13.51 -1.92
N VAL A 96 4.40 -13.09 -0.79
CA VAL A 96 5.84 -13.19 -0.51
C VAL A 96 6.23 -14.67 -0.40
N LYS A 97 7.36 -15.05 -0.97
CA LYS A 97 7.90 -16.41 -0.88
C LYS A 97 9.17 -16.43 -0.02
N VAL A 98 9.34 -17.50 0.75
CA VAL A 98 10.61 -17.78 1.42
C VAL A 98 11.61 -18.27 0.36
N ALA A 99 12.77 -17.64 0.29
CA ALA A 99 13.88 -18.08 -0.54
C ALA A 99 14.99 -18.58 0.40
N GLN A 100 15.29 -19.88 0.33
CA GLN A 100 16.46 -20.45 0.99
C GLN A 100 17.66 -20.37 0.05
N THR A 101 18.79 -19.86 0.54
CA THR A 101 20.09 -20.01 -0.12
C THR A 101 21.07 -20.58 0.90
N GLY A 102 21.14 -21.91 0.99
CA GLY A 102 21.95 -22.60 2.01
C GLY A 102 21.31 -22.55 3.41
N THR A 103 22.08 -22.20 4.44
CA THR A 103 21.61 -22.02 5.83
C THR A 103 20.91 -20.68 6.08
N ASP A 104 20.97 -19.76 5.12
CA ASP A 104 20.34 -18.45 5.22
C ASP A 104 18.90 -18.48 4.69
N VAL A 105 17.97 -18.06 5.56
CA VAL A 105 16.55 -17.93 5.25
C VAL A 105 16.24 -16.46 5.00
N ALA A 106 15.84 -16.13 3.78
CA ALA A 106 15.46 -14.78 3.40
C ALA A 106 14.06 -14.75 2.79
N LEU A 107 13.29 -13.72 3.11
CA LEU A 107 12.05 -13.42 2.42
C LEU A 107 12.34 -12.69 1.12
N LYS A 108 11.80 -13.22 0.01
CA LYS A 108 11.85 -12.57 -1.29
C LYS A 108 10.52 -11.91 -1.57
N ALA A 109 10.53 -10.57 -1.67
CA ALA A 109 9.36 -9.80 -2.05
C ALA A 109 8.75 -10.34 -3.37
N PRO A 110 7.42 -10.32 -3.54
CA PRO A 110 6.78 -10.67 -4.79
C PRO A 110 7.41 -9.83 -5.91
N ALA A 111 7.85 -10.50 -6.99
CA ALA A 111 8.16 -9.79 -8.22
C ALA A 111 6.85 -9.14 -8.67
N GLY A 112 6.82 -7.81 -8.68
CA GLY A 112 5.63 -7.03 -9.01
C GLY A 112 4.96 -7.57 -10.27
N LYS A 113 3.62 -7.65 -10.24
CA LYS A 113 2.84 -7.71 -11.47
C LYS A 113 2.87 -6.35 -12.15
#